data_AF-A0A4P8IPM5-F1
#
_entry.id   AF-A0A4P8IPM5-F1
#
_cell.length_a   1.000
_cell.length_b   1.000
_cell.length_c   1.000
_cell.angle_alpha   90.00
_cell.angle_beta   90.00
_cell.angle_gamma   90.00
#
_symmetry.space_group_name_H-M   'P 1'
#
loop_
_entity.id
_entity.type
_entity.pdbx_description
1 polymer ?
#
loop_
_entity_poly.entity_id
_entity_poly.type
_entity_poly.pdbx_seq_one_letter_code
_entity_poly.pdbx_strand_id
1 'polypeptide(L)'
;MKKCLTAAVMTLALLSASAASAYSQRCTVKIHALQAQIDAAKQAGNTNRVAGLQRALKQTKAKCTDEAQYTRAERKARNGQKDVIKAQNELDSARHQLQEATAGGDTEKIGKAQDKVAEKEHALREKMDDLRAAQANLAAIKG
;
A
#
# COMPACT_ATOMS: atom_id res chain seq x y z
N MET A 1 10.94 -56.29 -26.01
CA MET A 1 9.90 -55.68 -25.16
C MET A 1 10.49 -54.41 -24.54
N LYS A 2 10.42 -53.28 -25.25
CA LYS A 2 9.61 -52.07 -24.97
C LYS A 2 9.80 -51.48 -23.56
N LYS A 3 10.49 -50.33 -23.56
CA LYS A 3 10.90 -49.43 -22.47
C LYS A 3 9.67 -48.82 -21.78
N CYS A 4 9.72 -48.58 -20.47
CA CYS A 4 8.92 -47.53 -19.83
C CYS A 4 9.79 -46.74 -18.85
N LEU A 5 9.90 -45.46 -19.15
CA LEU A 5 10.64 -44.44 -18.41
C LEU A 5 9.95 -44.07 -17.10
N THR A 6 10.81 -43.64 -16.19
CA THR A 6 10.62 -42.82 -14.99
C THR A 6 9.54 -41.74 -15.09
N ALA A 7 8.75 -41.57 -14.03
CA ALA A 7 8.00 -40.35 -13.75
C ALA A 7 8.28 -39.88 -12.31
N ALA A 8 9.25 -38.97 -12.16
CA ALA A 8 9.45 -38.21 -10.94
C ALA A 8 8.46 -37.04 -10.92
N VAL A 9 7.52 -37.05 -9.99
CA VAL A 9 6.56 -35.97 -9.77
C VAL A 9 7.25 -34.89 -8.92
N MET A 10 7.65 -33.80 -9.57
CA MET A 10 8.08 -32.58 -8.89
C MET A 10 6.83 -31.75 -8.53
N THR A 11 6.50 -31.73 -7.25
CA THR A 11 5.51 -30.83 -6.66
C THR A 11 6.03 -29.40 -6.66
N LEU A 12 5.45 -28.54 -7.49
CA LEU A 12 5.78 -27.12 -7.54
C LEU A 12 5.00 -26.39 -6.43
N ALA A 13 5.67 -26.14 -5.30
CA ALA A 13 5.15 -25.28 -4.25
C ALA A 13 5.05 -23.83 -4.76
N LEU A 14 3.83 -23.33 -4.90
CA LEU A 14 3.54 -21.94 -5.22
C LEU A 14 3.83 -21.07 -4.00
N LEU A 15 5.01 -20.46 -3.98
CA LEU A 15 5.35 -19.43 -3.00
C LEU A 15 4.53 -18.17 -3.32
N SER A 16 3.55 -17.87 -2.48
CA SER A 16 2.80 -16.62 -2.48
C SER A 16 3.71 -15.45 -2.13
N ALA A 17 4.37 -14.89 -3.15
CA ALA A 17 5.17 -13.69 -3.03
C ALA A 17 4.28 -12.44 -3.03
N SER A 18 4.36 -11.67 -1.95
CA SER A 18 3.76 -10.36 -1.76
C SER A 18 3.94 -9.47 -3.00
N ALA A 19 2.85 -9.22 -3.73
CA ALA A 19 2.88 -8.55 -5.05
C ALA A 19 3.41 -7.10 -5.02
N ALA A 20 3.42 -6.44 -3.86
CA ALA A 20 3.85 -5.05 -3.73
C ALA A 20 5.38 -4.88 -3.79
N SER A 21 6.18 -5.85 -3.34
CA SER A 21 7.66 -5.78 -3.38
C SER A 21 8.22 -6.29 -4.71
N ALA A 22 7.57 -7.28 -5.34
CA ALA A 22 7.99 -7.85 -6.62
C ALA A 22 7.95 -6.84 -7.78
N TYR A 23 7.07 -5.83 -7.74
CA TYR A 23 6.90 -4.89 -8.86
C TYR A 23 7.94 -3.77 -8.90
N SER A 24 8.35 -3.23 -7.75
CA SER A 24 9.46 -2.25 -7.69
C SER A 24 10.79 -2.88 -8.14
N GLN A 25 11.01 -4.15 -7.80
CA GLN A 25 12.09 -4.97 -8.37
C GLN A 25 11.95 -5.09 -9.90
N ARG A 26 10.74 -5.32 -10.43
CA ARG A 26 10.49 -5.39 -11.89
C ARG A 26 10.77 -4.07 -12.60
N CYS A 27 10.47 -2.92 -11.99
CA CYS A 27 10.78 -1.60 -12.54
C CYS A 27 12.28 -1.37 -12.64
N THR A 28 13.03 -1.64 -11.56
CA THR A 28 14.49 -1.50 -11.52
C THR A 28 15.17 -2.43 -12.52
N VAL A 29 14.73 -3.69 -12.59
CA VAL A 29 15.21 -4.68 -13.56
C VAL A 29 14.92 -4.24 -14.99
N LYS A 30 13.71 -3.77 -15.31
CA LYS A 30 13.36 -3.27 -16.65
C LYS A 30 14.19 -2.04 -17.05
N ILE A 31 14.38 -1.09 -16.12
CA ILE A 31 15.20 0.10 -16.35
C ILE A 31 16.66 -0.31 -16.63
N HIS A 32 17.23 -1.21 -15.83
CA HIS A 32 18.59 -1.71 -16.02
C HIS A 32 18.74 -2.46 -17.36
N ALA A 33 17.77 -3.32 -17.71
CA ALA A 33 17.78 -4.04 -18.97
C ALA A 33 17.68 -3.11 -20.19
N LEU A 34 16.90 -2.02 -20.10
CA LEU A 34 16.84 -1.00 -21.16
C LEU A 34 18.15 -0.22 -21.25
N GLN A 35 18.79 0.08 -20.12
CA GLN A 35 20.08 0.76 -20.10
C GLN A 35 21.18 -0.09 -20.76
N ALA A 36 21.26 -1.38 -20.41
CA ALA A 36 22.20 -2.32 -21.04
C ALA A 36 21.97 -2.44 -22.56
N GLN A 37 20.71 -2.47 -23.00
CA GLN A 37 20.39 -2.47 -24.43
C GLN A 37 20.79 -1.17 -25.14
N ILE A 38 20.68 -0.02 -24.47
CA ILE A 38 21.13 1.27 -25.00
C ILE A 38 22.64 1.24 -25.20
N ASP A 39 23.38 0.75 -24.21
CA ASP A 39 24.84 0.71 -24.27
C ASP A 39 25.34 -0.23 -25.36
N ALA A 40 24.72 -1.41 -25.51
CA ALA A 40 24.99 -2.32 -26.62
C ALA A 40 24.66 -1.68 -27.99
N ALA A 41 23.52 -0.99 -28.12
CA ALA A 41 23.14 -0.33 -29.37
C ALA A 41 24.06 0.85 -29.74
N LYS A 42 24.61 1.56 -28.75
CA LYS A 42 25.64 2.59 -28.94
C LYS A 42 26.94 2.00 -29.46
N GLN A 43 27.41 0.91 -28.86
CA GLN A 43 28.63 0.21 -29.30
C GLN A 43 28.50 -0.31 -30.74
N ALA A 44 27.31 -0.75 -31.12
CA ALA A 44 26.99 -1.18 -32.49
C ALA A 44 26.73 -0.04 -33.48
N GLY A 45 26.83 1.24 -33.08
CA GLY A 45 26.59 2.40 -33.94
C GLY A 45 25.14 2.57 -34.42
N ASN A 46 24.17 1.86 -33.82
CA ASN A 46 22.77 1.86 -34.26
C ASN A 46 21.98 2.99 -33.59
N THR A 47 22.12 4.20 -34.13
CA THR A 47 21.52 5.44 -33.60
C THR A 47 19.98 5.38 -33.55
N ASN A 48 19.33 4.77 -34.54
CA ASN A 48 17.88 4.59 -34.56
C ASN A 48 17.39 3.72 -33.40
N ARG A 49 18.11 2.61 -33.13
CA ARG A 49 17.79 1.73 -32.01
C ARG A 49 18.00 2.42 -30.66
N VAL A 50 19.07 3.20 -30.53
CA VAL A 50 19.33 4.02 -29.33
C VAL A 50 18.16 4.99 -29.06
N ALA A 51 17.72 5.73 -30.07
CA ALA A 51 16.63 6.69 -29.91
C ALA A 51 15.31 6.01 -29.46
N GLY A 52 14.98 4.86 -30.04
CA GLY A 52 13.80 4.08 -29.63
C GLY A 52 13.90 3.58 -28.19
N LEU A 53 15.05 3.05 -27.79
CA LEU A 53 15.28 2.57 -26.43
C LEU A 53 15.27 3.69 -25.38
N GLN A 54 15.79 4.88 -25.72
CA GLN A 54 15.72 6.05 -24.84
C GLN A 54 14.28 6.51 -24.60
N ARG A 55 13.42 6.47 -25.63
CA ARG A 55 11.98 6.74 -25.47
C ARG A 55 11.31 5.70 -24.57
N ALA A 56 11.61 4.41 -24.78
CA ALA A 56 11.10 3.32 -23.95
C ALA A 56 11.57 3.44 -22.48
N LEU A 57 12.83 3.83 -22.26
CA LEU A 57 13.38 4.09 -20.93
C LEU A 57 12.65 5.25 -20.23
N LYS A 58 12.43 6.37 -20.93
CA LYS A 58 11.68 7.52 -20.39
C LYS A 58 10.26 7.11 -20.00
N GLN A 59 9.54 6.40 -20.87
CA GLN A 59 8.19 5.92 -20.60
C GLN A 59 8.14 4.93 -19.43
N THR A 60 9.11 4.03 -19.35
CA THR A 60 9.21 3.05 -18.25
C THR A 60 9.45 3.76 -16.93
N LYS A 61 10.36 4.73 -16.88
CA LYS A 61 10.62 5.53 -15.67
C LYS A 61 9.36 6.27 -15.20
N ALA A 62 8.63 6.92 -16.12
CA ALA A 62 7.38 7.62 -15.79
C ALA A 62 6.34 6.66 -15.20
N LYS A 63 6.03 5.55 -15.88
CA LYS A 63 5.09 4.54 -15.40
C LYS A 63 5.48 3.98 -14.03
N CYS A 64 6.76 3.71 -13.81
CA CYS A 64 7.24 3.21 -12.53
C CYS A 64 7.05 4.22 -11.39
N THR A 65 7.17 5.52 -11.66
CA THR A 65 6.88 6.57 -10.68
C THR A 65 5.39 6.65 -10.37
N ASP A 66 4.53 6.64 -11.40
CA ASP A 66 3.07 6.71 -11.23
C ASP A 66 2.54 5.54 -10.39
N GLU A 67 2.98 4.32 -10.71
CA GLU A 67 2.64 3.11 -9.95
C GLU A 67 3.14 3.14 -8.50
N ALA A 68 4.33 3.70 -8.27
CA ALA A 68 4.87 3.85 -6.93
C ALA A 68 4.10 4.90 -6.11
N GLN A 69 3.60 5.96 -6.74
CA GLN A 69 2.71 6.94 -6.11
C GLN A 69 1.35 6.29 -5.78
N TYR A 70 0.77 5.58 -6.74
CA TYR A 70 -0.47 4.81 -6.57
C TYR A 70 -0.39 3.84 -5.39
N THR A 71 0.65 2.99 -5.36
CA THR A 71 0.85 2.00 -4.30
C THR A 71 0.98 2.66 -2.92
N ARG A 72 1.66 3.80 -2.84
CA ARG A 72 1.79 4.56 -1.59
C ARG A 72 0.45 5.14 -1.14
N ALA A 73 -0.30 5.73 -2.06
CA ALA A 73 -1.62 6.29 -1.79
C ALA A 73 -2.61 5.21 -1.35
N GLU A 74 -2.61 4.05 -2.02
CA GLU A 74 -3.46 2.92 -1.67
C GLU A 74 -3.14 2.38 -0.28
N ARG A 75 -1.85 2.23 0.05
CA ARG A 75 -1.41 1.85 1.39
C ARG A 75 -1.85 2.86 2.44
N LYS A 76 -1.76 4.16 2.15
CA LYS A 76 -2.19 5.22 3.07
C LYS A 76 -3.69 5.14 3.33
N ALA A 77 -4.50 4.99 2.30
CA ALA A 77 -5.95 4.83 2.44
C ALA A 77 -6.32 3.59 3.26
N ARG A 78 -5.70 2.44 2.98
CA ARG A 78 -5.92 1.21 3.74
C ARG A 78 -5.52 1.33 5.20
N ASN A 79 -4.39 1.98 5.50
CA ASN A 79 -3.98 2.22 6.88
C ASN A 79 -4.94 3.17 7.59
N GLY A 80 -5.40 4.24 6.92
CA GLY A 80 -6.41 5.15 7.45
C GLY A 80 -7.72 4.43 7.81
N GLN A 81 -8.15 3.44 7.02
CA GLN A 81 -9.32 2.63 7.36
C GLN A 81 -9.11 1.85 8.66
N LYS A 82 -7.92 1.28 8.87
CA LYS A 82 -7.57 0.58 10.12
C LYS A 82 -7.54 1.54 11.30
N ASP A 83 -7.02 2.75 11.11
CA ASP A 83 -6.94 3.77 12.15
C ASP A 83 -8.33 4.26 12.57
N VAL A 84 -9.27 4.42 11.62
CA VAL A 84 -10.68 4.74 11.92
C VAL A 84 -11.34 3.62 12.71
N ILE A 85 -11.16 2.35 12.31
CA ILE A 85 -11.71 1.19 13.05
C ILE A 85 -11.15 1.17 14.48
N LYS A 86 -9.84 1.40 14.64
CA LYS A 86 -9.21 1.45 15.96
C LYS A 86 -9.78 2.58 16.82
N ALA A 87 -9.91 3.79 16.27
CA ALA A 87 -10.48 4.93 16.97
C ALA A 87 -11.95 4.70 17.36
N GLN A 88 -12.72 4.01 16.52
CA GLN A 88 -14.11 3.65 16.82
C GLN A 88 -14.19 2.67 18.02
N ASN A 89 -13.29 1.69 18.08
CA ASN A 89 -13.20 0.76 19.22
C ASN A 89 -12.76 1.46 20.51
N GLU A 90 -11.83 2.41 20.42
CA GLU A 90 -11.41 3.21 21.58
C GLU A 90 -12.55 4.09 22.11
N LEU A 91 -13.36 4.68 21.21
CA LEU A 91 -14.55 5.43 21.58
C LEU A 91 -15.60 4.55 22.24
N ASP A 92 -15.84 3.36 21.71
CA ASP A 92 -16.78 2.39 22.29
C ASP A 92 -16.36 1.98 23.72
N SER A 93 -15.07 1.69 23.91
CA SER A 93 -14.51 1.41 25.24
C SER A 93 -14.67 2.59 26.20
N ALA A 94 -14.41 3.83 25.75
CA ALA A 94 -14.62 5.01 26.58
C ALA A 94 -16.10 5.21 26.96
N ARG A 95 -17.04 4.91 26.04
CA ARG A 95 -18.48 4.96 26.31
C ARG A 95 -18.89 3.91 27.34
N HIS A 96 -18.33 2.70 27.28
CA HIS A 96 -18.53 1.68 28.30
C HIS A 96 -18.02 2.14 29.67
N GLN A 97 -16.83 2.74 29.74
CA GLN A 97 -16.31 3.30 30.99
C GLN A 97 -17.20 4.40 31.57
N LEU A 98 -17.80 5.24 30.71
CA LEU A 98 -18.77 6.24 31.15
C LEU A 98 -20.04 5.60 31.72
N GLN A 99 -20.54 4.51 31.10
CA GLN A 99 -21.69 3.76 31.63
C GLN A 99 -21.39 3.17 33.01
N GLU A 100 -20.23 2.55 33.19
CA GLU A 100 -19.79 2.00 34.48
C GLU A 100 -19.63 3.09 35.55
N ALA A 101 -19.00 4.22 35.20
CA ALA A 101 -18.85 5.35 36.11
C ALA A 101 -20.20 5.94 36.52
N THR A 102 -21.15 6.03 35.57
CA THR A 102 -22.52 6.50 35.82
C THR A 102 -23.27 5.56 36.76
N ALA A 103 -23.15 4.24 36.56
CA ALA A 103 -23.74 3.25 37.46
C ALA A 103 -23.14 3.29 38.87
N GLY A 104 -21.85 3.63 38.99
CA GLY A 104 -21.17 3.80 40.27
C GLY A 104 -21.50 5.10 41.02
N GLY A 105 -22.09 6.10 40.36
CA GLY A 105 -22.56 7.35 40.98
C GLY A 105 -21.47 8.33 41.43
N ASP A 106 -20.20 8.04 41.16
CA ASP A 106 -19.06 8.89 41.51
C ASP A 106 -18.91 10.04 40.50
N THR A 107 -19.36 11.23 40.90
CA THR A 107 -19.38 12.42 40.03
C THR A 107 -18.02 12.80 39.44
N GLU A 108 -16.92 12.56 40.16
CA GLU A 108 -15.57 12.86 39.64
C GLU A 108 -15.19 11.87 38.53
N LYS A 109 -15.47 10.58 38.74
CA LYS A 109 -15.21 9.55 37.72
C LYS A 109 -16.09 9.74 36.49
N ILE A 110 -17.35 10.16 36.68
CA ILE A 110 -18.26 10.48 35.58
C ILE A 110 -17.68 11.62 34.74
N GLY A 111 -17.26 12.71 35.36
CA GLY A 111 -16.65 13.84 34.65
C GLY A 111 -15.43 13.43 33.83
N LYS A 112 -14.49 12.68 34.43
CA LYS A 112 -13.31 12.15 33.73
C LYS A 112 -13.67 11.23 32.56
N ALA A 113 -14.70 10.40 32.71
CA ALA A 113 -15.15 9.51 31.64
C ALA A 113 -15.83 10.28 30.50
N GLN A 114 -16.60 11.34 30.80
CA GLN A 114 -17.19 12.24 29.80
C GLN A 114 -16.10 12.95 28.98
N ASP A 115 -15.08 13.50 29.65
CA ASP A 115 -13.93 14.12 28.98
C ASP A 115 -13.22 13.11 28.07
N LYS A 116 -13.07 11.86 28.54
CA LYS A 116 -12.44 10.81 27.74
C LYS A 116 -13.25 10.44 26.51
N VAL A 117 -14.58 10.37 26.62
CA VAL A 117 -15.46 10.17 25.46
C VAL A 117 -15.29 11.32 24.46
N ALA A 118 -15.31 12.57 24.93
CA ALA A 118 -15.13 13.74 24.06
C ALA A 118 -13.77 13.73 23.34
N GLU A 119 -12.68 13.36 24.03
CA GLU A 119 -11.36 13.17 23.44
C GLU A 119 -11.39 12.10 22.33
N LYS A 120 -12.02 10.95 22.57
CA LYS A 120 -12.11 9.86 21.59
C LYS A 120 -13.00 10.18 20.40
N GLU A 121 -14.07 10.96 20.60
CA GLU A 121 -14.89 11.47 19.50
C GLU A 121 -14.11 12.45 18.62
N HIS A 122 -13.29 13.32 19.22
CA HIS A 122 -12.38 14.18 18.46
C HIS A 122 -11.37 13.38 17.65
N ALA A 123 -10.69 12.43 18.29
CA ALA A 123 -9.70 11.58 17.62
C ALA A 123 -10.32 10.78 16.46
N LEU A 124 -11.54 10.25 16.62
CA LEU A 124 -12.25 9.57 15.55
C LEU A 124 -12.52 10.50 14.36
N ARG A 125 -12.97 11.74 14.60
CA ARG A 125 -13.18 12.74 13.54
C ARG A 125 -11.89 13.01 12.78
N GLU A 126 -10.78 13.23 13.48
CA GLU A 126 -9.47 13.44 12.85
C GLU A 126 -9.06 12.25 11.96
N LYS A 127 -9.28 11.00 12.44
CA LYS A 127 -8.97 9.81 11.63
C LYS A 127 -9.89 9.66 10.41
N MET A 128 -11.14 10.06 10.52
CA MET A 128 -12.06 10.09 9.39
C MET A 128 -11.64 11.14 8.34
N ASP A 129 -11.20 12.32 8.78
CA ASP A 129 -10.71 13.38 7.89
C ASP A 129 -9.40 12.97 7.21
N ASP A 130 -8.46 12.37 7.96
CA ASP A 130 -7.23 11.79 7.43
C ASP A 130 -7.52 10.72 6.37
N LEU A 131 -8.46 9.82 6.65
CA LEU A 131 -8.89 8.78 5.71
C LEU A 131 -9.51 9.40 4.46
N ARG A 132 -10.41 10.38 4.62
CA ARG A 132 -11.04 11.08 3.50
C ARG A 132 -10.00 11.75 2.60
N ALA A 133 -9.02 12.43 3.19
CA ALA A 133 -7.92 13.04 2.45
C ALA A 133 -7.07 11.99 1.72
N ALA A 134 -6.77 10.86 2.36
CA ALA A 134 -6.04 9.77 1.74
C ALA A 134 -6.81 9.13 0.56
N GLN A 135 -8.12 8.97 0.69
CA GLN A 135 -8.99 8.47 -0.37
C GLN A 135 -9.10 9.45 -1.53
N ALA A 136 -9.22 10.75 -1.25
CA ALA A 136 -9.23 11.79 -2.29
C ALA A 136 -7.92 11.80 -3.09
N ASN A 137 -6.77 11.70 -2.41
CA ASN A 137 -5.48 11.60 -3.07
C ASN A 137 -5.35 10.32 -3.90
N LEU A 138 -5.84 9.18 -3.41
CA LEU A 138 -5.86 7.94 -4.18
C LEU A 138 -6.75 8.06 -5.43
N ALA A 139 -7.90 8.72 -5.32
CA ALA A 139 -8.79 8.96 -6.45
C ALA A 139 -8.12 9.83 -7.52
N ALA A 140 -7.47 10.93 -7.13
CA ALA A 140 -6.77 11.84 -8.03
C ALA A 140 -5.56 11.21 -8.75
N ILE A 141 -4.99 10.12 -8.21
CA ILE A 141 -3.93 9.35 -8.90
C ILE A 141 -4.55 8.35 -9.90
N LYS A 142 -5.79 7.91 -9.69
CA LYS A 142 -6.50 6.99 -10.60
C LYS A 142 -7.10 7.71 -11.83
N GLY A 143 -7.33 9.01 -11.77
CA GLY A 143 -7.92 9.84 -12.84
C GLY A 143 -8.43 11.16 -12.29
#